data_AF-A0A953SEG5-F1
#
_entry.id   AF-A0A953SEG5-F1
#
_cell.length_a   1.000
_cell.length_b   1.000
_cell.length_c   1.000
_cell.angle_alpha   90.00
_cell.angle_beta   90.00
_cell.angle_gamma   90.00
#
_symmetry.space_group_name_H-M   'P 1'
#
loop_
_entity.id
_entity.type
_entity.pdbx_description
1 polymer ?
#
loop_
_entity_poly.entity_id
_entity_poly.type
_entity_poly.pdbx_seq_one_letter_code
_entity_poly.pdbx_strand_id
1 'polypeptide(L)' 'MICSGRRLIMSEFRQYRCKQIAELRPYIPGEDLAGVSVSQPDREAGSPKQGGMIARNPKNHADQWLVAARYFADNFEPL' A
#
# COMPACT_ATOMS: atom_id res chain seq x y z
N MET A 1 -9.42 -26.08 -32.78
CA MET A 1 -9.61 -24.90 -31.91
C MET A 1 -8.33 -24.70 -31.13
N ILE A 2 -7.51 -23.71 -31.51
CA ILE A 2 -6.24 -23.43 -30.83
C ILE A 2 -6.49 -22.19 -29.96
N CYS A 3 -6.71 -22.40 -28.67
CA CYS A 3 -6.79 -21.30 -27.71
C CYS A 3 -5.37 -20.73 -27.54
N SER A 4 -5.08 -19.64 -28.25
CA SER A 4 -3.82 -18.92 -28.15
C SER A 4 -3.67 -18.34 -26.75
N GLY A 5 -2.74 -18.91 -25.97
CA GLY A 5 -2.41 -18.47 -24.62
C GLY A 5 -1.82 -17.06 -24.63
N ARG A 6 -2.49 -16.13 -23.95
CA ARG A 6 -2.00 -14.76 -23.74
C ARG A 6 -0.79 -14.81 -22.81
N ARG A 7 0.42 -14.65 -23.35
CA ARG A 7 1.64 -14.46 -22.54
C ARG A 7 1.51 -13.13 -21.79
N LEU A 8 1.46 -13.18 -20.46
CA LEU A 8 1.54 -11.99 -19.61
C LEU A 8 2.96 -11.43 -19.71
N ILE A 9 3.10 -10.19 -20.19
CA ILE A 9 4.38 -9.47 -20.16
C ILE A 9 4.54 -8.94 -18.74
N MET A 10 5.44 -9.53 -17.96
CA MET A 10 5.87 -8.96 -16.68
C MET A 10 7.06 -8.04 -16.92
N SER A 11 6.98 -6.79 -16.48
CA SER A 11 8.10 -5.85 -16.53
C SER A 11 9.03 -6.03 -15.33
N GLU A 12 10.34 -5.89 -15.55
CA GLU A 12 11.34 -5.94 -14.47
C GLU A 12 11.19 -4.78 -13.47
N PHE A 13 11.44 -5.07 -12.19
CA PHE A 13 11.48 -4.04 -11.15
C PHE A 13 12.70 -3.13 -11.30
N ARG A 14 12.54 -1.84 -10.98
CA ARG A 14 13.61 -0.84 -10.96
C ARG A 14 13.54 -0.03 -9.66
N GLN A 15 14.70 0.40 -9.18
CA GLN A 15 14.79 1.22 -7.97
C GLN A 15 14.57 2.70 -8.29
N TYR A 16 13.74 3.36 -7.49
CA TYR A 16 13.46 4.79 -7.59
C TYR A 16 13.47 5.41 -6.19
N ARG A 17 13.87 6.68 -6.10
CA ARG A 17 13.67 7.49 -4.89
C ARG A 17 12.33 8.20 -4.94
N CYS A 18 11.70 8.38 -3.78
CA CYS A 18 10.54 9.26 -3.68
C CYS A 18 10.99 10.72 -3.90
N LYS A 19 10.22 11.48 -4.69
CA LYS A 19 10.46 12.92 -4.90
C LYS A 19 9.76 13.80 -3.87
N GLN A 20 8.76 13.25 -3.19
CA GLN A 20 7.89 13.97 -2.25
C GLN A 20 7.97 13.32 -0.88
N ILE A 21 7.61 14.08 0.15
CA ILE A 21 7.39 13.54 1.49
C ILE A 21 6.11 12.70 1.46
N ALA A 22 6.16 11.53 2.08
CA ALA A 22 4.99 10.68 2.19
C ALA A 22 4.09 11.14 3.35
N GLU A 23 2.79 11.19 3.12
CA GLU A 23 1.79 11.53 4.14
C GLU A 23 1.16 10.26 4.69
N LEU A 24 1.36 9.99 5.98
CA LEU A 24 0.85 8.81 6.67
C LEU A 24 0.20 9.19 8.00
N ARG A 25 -0.83 8.46 8.38
CA ARG A 25 -1.42 8.49 9.73
C ARG A 25 -1.53 7.09 10.31
N PRO A 26 -1.58 6.91 11.63
CA PRO A 26 -1.88 5.62 12.24
C PRO A 26 -3.23 5.07 11.77
N TYR A 27 -3.28 3.75 11.53
CA TYR A 27 -4.53 3.03 11.46
C TYR A 27 -5.17 2.95 12.85
N ILE A 28 -6.48 3.20 12.91
CA ILE A 28 -7.30 3.11 14.12
C ILE A 28 -8.08 1.79 14.06
N PRO A 29 -7.88 0.85 14.98
CA PRO A 29 -8.64 -0.40 15.00
C PRO A 29 -10.15 -0.17 14.98
N GLY A 30 -10.83 -0.79 14.01
CA GLY A 30 -12.27 -0.65 13.83
C GLY A 30 -12.74 0.56 13.02
N GLU A 31 -11.82 1.40 12.50
CA GLU A 31 -12.21 2.46 11.56
C GLU A 31 -12.72 1.87 10.23
N ASP A 32 -13.62 2.62 9.57
CA ASP A 32 -14.06 2.28 8.23
C ASP A 32 -12.92 2.50 7.23
N LEU A 33 -12.60 1.45 6.47
CA LEU A 33 -11.58 1.46 5.42
C LEU A 33 -12.18 1.55 4.01
N ALA A 34 -13.45 1.94 3.88
CA ALA A 34 -14.02 2.29 2.59
C ALA A 34 -13.15 3.31 1.86
N GLY A 35 -12.66 2.95 0.67
CA GLY A 35 -11.76 3.78 -0.13
C GLY A 35 -10.26 3.63 0.19
N VAL A 36 -9.88 2.81 1.17
CA VAL A 36 -8.49 2.45 1.43
C VAL A 36 -8.13 1.16 0.71
N SER A 37 -7.11 1.23 -0.14
CA SER A 37 -6.55 0.06 -0.81
C SER A 37 -5.80 -0.83 0.19
N VAL A 38 -6.23 -2.10 0.29
CA VAL A 38 -5.56 -3.14 1.07
C VAL A 38 -5.22 -4.27 0.12
N SER A 39 -3.93 -4.61 0.02
CA SER A 39 -3.47 -5.65 -0.89
C SER A 39 -3.99 -7.04 -0.47
N GLN A 40 -4.07 -7.97 -1.41
CA GLN A 40 -4.49 -9.34 -1.10
C GLN A 40 -3.53 -10.04 -0.10
N PRO A 41 -2.19 -9.95 -0.24
CA PRO A 41 -1.27 -10.48 0.78
C PRO A 41 -1.46 -9.86 2.17
N ASP A 42 -1.76 -8.55 2.24
CA ASP A 42 -2.04 -7.91 3.52
C ASP A 42 -3.30 -8.49 4.17
N ARG A 43 -4.38 -8.69 3.39
CA ARG A 43 -5.62 -9.32 3.88
C ARG A 43 -5.38 -10.74 4.37
N GLU A 44 -4.62 -11.54 3.62
CA GLU A 44 -4.27 -12.92 3.98
C GLU A 44 -3.41 -12.98 5.24
N ALA A 45 -2.54 -11.98 5.44
CA ALA A 45 -1.79 -11.82 6.68
C ALA A 45 -2.65 -11.31 7.85
N GLY A 46 -3.93 -11.03 7.66
CA GLY A 46 -4.87 -10.53 8.68
C GLY A 46 -4.78 -9.03 8.93
N SER A 47 -4.34 -8.25 7.95
CA SER A 47 -4.38 -6.79 7.99
C SER A 47 -5.75 -6.24 7.61
N PRO A 48 -6.13 -5.03 8.07
CA PRO A 48 -5.32 -4.08 8.85
C PRO A 48 -5.07 -4.55 10.30
N LYS A 49 -3.90 -4.20 10.85
CA LYS A 49 -3.52 -4.48 12.24
C LYS A 49 -3.09 -3.21 12.96
N GLN A 50 -3.21 -3.20 14.28
CA GLN A 50 -2.66 -2.12 15.11
C GLN A 50 -1.17 -1.89 14.80
N GLY A 51 -0.78 -0.62 14.74
CA GLY A 51 0.57 -0.21 14.33
C GLY A 51 0.75 -0.07 12.81
N GLY A 52 -0.21 -0.52 11.99
CA GLY A 52 -0.25 -0.16 10.58
C GLY A 52 -0.50 1.34 10.38
N MET A 53 -0.22 1.81 9.17
CA MET A 53 -0.42 3.20 8.78
C MET A 53 -1.34 3.28 7.56
N ILE A 54 -2.08 4.38 7.43
CA ILE A 54 -2.79 4.73 6.21
C ILE A 54 -1.98 5.83 5.51
N ALA A 55 -1.46 5.51 4.34
CA ALA A 55 -0.80 6.45 3.45
C ALA A 55 -1.81 7.01 2.44
N ARG A 56 -1.55 8.22 1.94
CA ARG A 56 -2.38 8.83 0.91
C ARG A 56 -1.56 9.54 -0.16
N ASN A 57 -2.15 9.71 -1.33
CA ASN A 57 -1.58 10.50 -2.40
C ASN A 57 -1.75 12.00 -2.08
N PRO A 58 -0.67 12.81 -1.97
CA PRO A 58 -0.76 14.22 -1.59
C PRO A 58 -1.46 15.09 -2.65
N LYS A 59 -1.65 14.59 -3.88
CA LYS A 59 -2.41 15.29 -4.94
C LYS A 59 -3.86 14.82 -5.05
N ASN A 60 -4.19 13.67 -4.46
CA ASN A 60 -5.53 13.11 -4.44
C ASN A 60 -5.76 12.39 -3.12
N HIS A 61 -6.25 13.10 -2.10
CA HIS A 61 -6.45 12.53 -0.76
C HIS A 61 -7.50 11.41 -0.69
N ALA A 62 -8.28 11.19 -1.75
CA ALA A 62 -9.18 10.04 -1.83
C ALA A 62 -8.44 8.73 -2.17
N ASP A 63 -7.23 8.81 -2.74
CA ASP A 63 -6.38 7.66 -3.01
C ASP A 63 -5.53 7.34 -1.77
N GLN A 64 -5.94 6.30 -1.07
CA GLN A 64 -5.37 5.86 0.20
C GLN A 64 -4.98 4.39 0.13
N TRP A 65 -3.92 4.00 0.83
CA TRP A 65 -3.50 2.61 0.94
C TRP A 65 -2.95 2.28 2.33
N LEU A 66 -3.14 1.03 2.72
CA LEU A 66 -2.55 0.49 3.94
C LEU A 66 -1.03 0.32 3.75
N VAL A 67 -0.29 0.70 4.78
CA VAL A 67 1.13 0.41 4.94
C VAL A 67 1.30 -0.45 6.18
N ALA A 68 1.87 -1.65 6.03
CA ALA A 68 2.10 -2.56 7.14
C ALA A 68 3.06 -1.93 8.17
N ALA A 69 2.81 -2.21 9.46
CA ALA A 69 3.57 -1.65 10.58
C ALA A 69 5.09 -1.84 10.43
N ARG A 70 5.52 -3.04 10.01
CA ARG A 70 6.94 -3.35 9.81
C ARG A 70 7.55 -2.56 8.66
N TYR A 71 6.84 -2.46 7.54
CA TYR A 71 7.30 -1.67 6.40
C TYR A 71 7.42 -0.20 6.78
N PHE A 72 6.47 0.33 7.55
CA PHE A 72 6.56 1.69 8.05
C PHE A 72 7.81 1.91 8.90
N ALA A 73 8.03 1.07 9.92
CA ALA A 73 9.17 1.19 10.83
C ALA A 73 10.53 1.07 10.13
N ASP A 74 10.62 0.27 9.07
CA ASP A 74 11.87 0.04 8.34
C ASP A 74 12.19 1.14 7.29
N ASN A 75 11.20 1.96 6.90
CA ASN A 75 11.34 2.85 5.72
C ASN A 75 10.98 4.33 5.97
N PHE A 76 10.41 4.69 7.12
CA PHE A 76 9.92 6.05 7.37
C PHE A 76 10.41 6.59 8.71
N GLU A 77 10.68 7.88 8.74
CA GLU A 77 11.04 8.65 9.93
C GLU A 77 10.20 9.93 9.98
N PRO A 78 9.91 10.48 11.17
CA PRO A 78 9.37 11.83 11.29
C PRO A 78 10.32 12.86 10.67
N LEU A 79 9.75 13.95 10.12
CA LEU A 79 10.53 15.10 9.66
C LEU A 79 11.19 15.85 10.81
#